data_AF-A0ABD6F0E6-F1
#
_entry.id   AF-A0ABD6F0E6-F1
#
_cell.length_a   1.000
_cell.length_b   1.000
_cell.length_c   1.000
_cell.angle_alpha   90.00
_cell.angle_beta   90.00
_cell.angle_gamma   90.00
#
_symmetry.space_group_name_H-M   'P 1'
#
loop_
_entity.id
_entity.type
_entity.pdbx_description
1 polymer ?
#
loop_
_entity_poly.entity_id
_entity_poly.type
_entity_poly.pdbx_seq_one_letter_code
_entity_poly.pdbx_strand_id
1 'polypeptide(L)'
;MAEDEIDYDFSDPKGPTPEKAKLGPPDRWMYCPPMATEVIGKHFLAFKTPLCSLYDSQVEKQYQFHPKDVFKKKLAGAEKGAKIGLWVDLTKTNRYYSHKEVERHNCLYKKLPLQGHGATPTVAETKIFCDAVEEYLKCVCIPWYDVNSLIRRGFGDFFACADYSAAL
;
A
#
# COMPACT_ATOMS: atom_id res chain seq x y z
N MET A 1 -28.55 -5.92 6.82
CA MET A 1 -28.45 -5.60 5.39
C MET A 1 -27.06 -5.02 5.21
N ALA A 2 -26.19 -5.68 4.46
CA ALA A 2 -24.80 -5.24 4.32
C ALA A 2 -24.83 -3.88 3.62
N GLU A 3 -24.29 -2.87 4.29
CA GLU A 3 -23.89 -1.65 3.61
C GLU A 3 -22.75 -2.05 2.69
N ASP A 4 -23.05 -2.19 1.41
CA ASP A 4 -22.04 -2.21 0.36
C ASP A 4 -21.36 -0.83 0.40
N GLU A 5 -20.34 -0.70 1.28
CA GLU A 5 -19.46 0.45 1.33
C GLU A 5 -18.93 0.68 -0.08
N ILE A 6 -19.30 1.83 -0.65
CA ILE A 6 -18.70 2.30 -1.88
C ILE A 6 -17.23 2.51 -1.56
N ASP A 7 -16.38 1.56 -1.93
CA ASP A 7 -14.91 1.60 -1.75
C ASP A 7 -14.23 2.66 -2.63
N TYR A 8 -15.03 3.56 -3.20
CA TYR A 8 -14.59 4.60 -4.10
C TYR A 8 -15.18 5.96 -3.72
N ASP A 9 -14.35 6.78 -3.06
CA ASP A 9 -14.72 8.13 -2.67
C ASP A 9 -14.56 9.10 -3.85
N PHE A 10 -15.68 9.47 -4.48
CA PHE A 10 -15.75 10.44 -5.57
C PHE A 10 -15.29 11.86 -5.19
N SER A 11 -15.07 12.15 -3.90
CA SER A 11 -14.54 13.44 -3.44
C SER A 11 -13.02 13.56 -3.59
N ASP A 12 -12.29 12.50 -3.94
CA ASP A 12 -10.90 12.62 -4.39
C ASP A 12 -10.85 12.92 -5.90
N PRO A 13 -10.68 14.19 -6.34
CA PRO A 13 -10.64 14.53 -7.76
C PRO A 13 -9.43 13.91 -8.48
N LYS A 14 -8.39 13.50 -7.74
CA LYS A 14 -7.18 12.89 -8.29
C LYS A 14 -7.27 11.37 -8.33
N GLY A 15 -8.14 10.77 -7.54
CA GLY A 15 -8.30 9.31 -7.41
C GLY A 15 -8.85 8.62 -8.67
N PRO A 16 -9.13 7.31 -8.58
CA PRO A 16 -9.80 6.54 -9.62
C PRO A 16 -11.08 7.22 -10.18
N THR A 17 -11.45 6.93 -11.41
CA THR A 17 -12.80 7.25 -11.89
C THR A 17 -13.22 6.16 -12.86
N PRO A 18 -14.52 5.97 -13.12
CA PRO A 18 -14.96 5.05 -14.16
C PRO A 18 -14.27 5.31 -15.50
N GLU A 19 -14.01 6.58 -15.86
CA GLU A 19 -13.31 6.96 -17.08
C GLU A 19 -11.84 6.52 -17.05
N LYS A 20 -11.13 6.72 -15.94
CA LYS A 20 -9.73 6.27 -15.80
C LYS A 20 -9.62 4.74 -15.76
N ALA A 21 -10.63 4.05 -15.23
CA ALA A 21 -10.67 2.59 -15.16
C ALA A 21 -10.86 1.92 -16.53
N LYS A 22 -11.42 2.63 -17.52
CA LYS A 22 -11.49 2.16 -18.92
C LYS A 22 -10.13 1.95 -19.57
N LEU A 23 -9.05 2.51 -19.00
CA LEU A 23 -7.68 2.26 -19.46
C LEU A 23 -7.16 0.85 -19.11
N GLY A 24 -7.96 0.01 -18.43
CA GLY A 24 -7.59 -1.36 -18.11
C GLY A 24 -6.67 -1.49 -16.89
N PRO A 25 -6.51 -2.70 -16.32
CA PRO A 25 -5.49 -2.95 -15.31
C PRO A 25 -4.06 -2.70 -15.88
N PRO A 26 -3.03 -2.59 -15.02
CA PRO A 26 -1.65 -2.52 -15.50
C PRO A 26 -1.26 -3.74 -16.35
N ASP A 27 -0.32 -3.56 -17.28
CA ASP A 27 0.23 -4.66 -18.07
C ASP A 27 0.87 -5.72 -17.15
N ARG A 28 0.71 -6.99 -17.51
CA ARG A 28 1.24 -8.17 -16.76
C ARG A 28 0.76 -8.28 -15.30
N TRP A 29 -0.27 -7.54 -14.91
CA TRP A 29 -0.75 -7.51 -13.52
C TRP A 29 -1.45 -8.80 -13.07
N MET A 30 -2.21 -9.46 -13.97
CA MET A 30 -3.13 -10.55 -13.62
C MET A 30 -2.43 -11.69 -12.88
N TYR A 31 -1.33 -12.19 -13.45
CA TYR A 31 -0.59 -13.34 -12.92
C TYR A 31 0.59 -12.96 -12.01
N CYS A 32 0.81 -11.65 -11.79
CA CYS A 32 1.78 -11.19 -10.82
C CYS A 32 1.29 -11.58 -9.41
N PRO A 33 2.15 -12.19 -8.56
CA PRO A 33 1.79 -12.49 -7.19
C PRO A 33 1.32 -11.24 -6.44
N PRO A 34 0.22 -11.30 -5.67
CA PRO A 34 -0.35 -10.12 -5.05
C PRO A 34 0.59 -9.51 -4.01
N MET A 35 1.25 -10.33 -3.18
CA MET A 35 2.11 -9.89 -2.08
C MET A 35 3.29 -10.86 -1.91
N ALA A 36 4.39 -10.36 -1.34
CA ALA A 36 5.49 -11.18 -0.86
C ALA A 36 5.02 -12.16 0.22
N THR A 37 5.64 -13.35 0.25
CA THR A 37 5.29 -14.42 1.20
C THR A 37 5.61 -14.04 2.63
N GLU A 38 6.70 -13.31 2.84
CA GLU A 38 7.21 -12.90 4.15
C GLU A 38 7.62 -11.43 4.12
N VAL A 39 7.65 -10.82 5.30
CA VAL A 39 8.19 -9.47 5.48
C VAL A 39 9.70 -9.49 5.26
N ILE A 40 10.15 -8.69 4.30
CA ILE A 40 11.54 -8.47 3.93
C ILE A 40 12.23 -7.67 5.03
N GLY A 41 13.32 -8.23 5.54
CA GLY A 41 14.16 -7.57 6.54
C GLY A 41 13.42 -7.19 7.84
N LYS A 42 12.28 -7.84 8.15
CA LYS A 42 11.38 -7.51 9.27
C LYS A 42 10.78 -6.10 9.25
N HIS A 43 10.84 -5.40 8.11
CA HIS A 43 10.32 -4.04 8.03
C HIS A 43 9.45 -3.84 6.78
N PHE A 44 9.70 -4.54 5.67
CA PHE A 44 9.03 -4.26 4.40
C PHE A 44 8.14 -5.41 3.92
N LEU A 45 6.88 -5.10 3.61
CA LEU A 45 5.99 -5.95 2.83
C LEU A 45 5.94 -5.41 1.40
N ALA A 46 6.47 -6.17 0.44
CA ALA A 46 6.35 -5.86 -0.98
C ALA A 46 5.06 -6.46 -1.55
N PHE A 47 4.38 -5.72 -2.43
CA PHE A 47 3.17 -6.18 -3.10
C PHE A 47 2.95 -5.47 -4.44
N LYS A 48 2.17 -6.08 -5.33
CA LYS A 48 1.76 -5.42 -6.60
C LYS A 48 0.72 -4.35 -6.30
N THR A 49 0.54 -3.35 -7.18
CA THR A 49 -0.51 -2.34 -6.95
C THR A 49 -1.88 -3.01 -6.79
N PRO A 50 -2.65 -2.78 -5.72
CA PRO A 50 -4.04 -3.23 -5.67
C PRO A 50 -4.89 -2.43 -6.66
N LEU A 51 -6.06 -2.95 -7.00
CA LEU A 51 -7.06 -2.31 -7.85
C LEU A 51 -8.36 -2.13 -7.06
N CYS A 52 -9.03 -1.00 -7.20
CA CYS A 52 -10.37 -0.79 -6.62
C CYS A 52 -11.44 -1.54 -7.43
N SER A 53 -12.65 -1.58 -6.88
CA SER A 53 -13.79 -2.32 -7.47
C SER A 53 -14.19 -1.87 -8.88
N LEU A 54 -13.74 -0.70 -9.34
CA LEU A 54 -13.93 -0.24 -10.73
C LEU A 54 -13.28 -1.18 -11.77
N TYR A 55 -12.34 -2.02 -11.35
CA TYR A 55 -11.67 -3.01 -12.21
C TYR A 55 -12.27 -4.42 -12.11
N ASP A 56 -13.26 -4.67 -11.25
CA ASP A 56 -13.78 -6.01 -10.96
C ASP A 56 -14.38 -6.72 -12.17
N SER A 57 -15.02 -5.97 -13.06
CA SER A 57 -15.56 -6.51 -14.32
C SER A 57 -14.48 -6.86 -15.34
N GLN A 58 -13.25 -6.38 -15.14
CA GLN A 58 -12.10 -6.56 -16.03
C GLN A 58 -11.13 -7.62 -15.50
N VAL A 59 -11.34 -8.10 -14.27
CA VAL A 59 -10.43 -9.02 -13.55
C VAL A 59 -11.23 -10.19 -13.00
N GLU A 60 -10.84 -11.41 -13.35
CA GLU A 60 -11.50 -12.60 -12.79
C GLU A 60 -11.41 -12.61 -11.27
N LYS A 61 -12.48 -13.06 -10.61
CA LYS A 61 -12.63 -13.01 -9.14
C LYS A 61 -11.45 -13.61 -8.37
N GLN A 62 -10.81 -14.63 -8.91
CA GLN A 62 -9.64 -15.29 -8.28
C GLN A 62 -8.35 -14.45 -8.31
N TYR A 63 -8.26 -13.47 -9.20
CA TYR A 63 -7.10 -12.59 -9.35
C TYR A 63 -7.34 -11.17 -8.81
N GLN A 64 -8.57 -10.87 -8.34
CA GLN A 64 -8.91 -9.60 -7.70
C GLN A 64 -8.05 -9.39 -6.44
N PHE A 65 -7.56 -8.17 -6.29
CA PHE A 65 -6.68 -7.78 -5.19
C PHE A 65 -6.89 -6.31 -4.87
N HIS A 66 -7.52 -6.05 -3.73
CA HIS A 66 -7.92 -4.72 -3.26
C HIS A 66 -7.03 -4.23 -2.12
N PRO A 67 -7.00 -2.91 -1.81
CA PRO A 67 -6.19 -2.42 -0.71
C PRO A 67 -6.56 -3.04 0.65
N LYS A 68 -7.85 -3.26 0.92
CA LYS A 68 -8.30 -4.03 2.10
C LYS A 68 -7.67 -5.42 2.23
N ASP A 69 -7.28 -6.08 1.14
CA ASP A 69 -6.70 -7.43 1.18
C ASP A 69 -5.25 -7.39 1.70
N VAL A 70 -4.55 -6.26 1.52
CA VAL A 70 -3.22 -6.02 2.09
C VAL A 70 -3.30 -6.02 3.62
N PHE A 71 -4.29 -5.31 4.19
CA PHE A 71 -4.46 -5.20 5.65
C PHE A 71 -4.99 -6.47 6.33
N LYS A 72 -5.68 -7.35 5.59
CA LYS A 72 -6.20 -8.63 6.12
C LYS A 72 -5.13 -9.72 6.22
N LYS A 73 -4.03 -9.59 5.46
CA LYS A 73 -3.00 -10.63 5.38
C LYS A 73 -2.24 -10.73 6.70
N LYS A 74 -2.01 -11.97 7.15
CA LYS A 74 -1.06 -12.22 8.24
C LYS A 74 0.36 -11.91 7.75
N LEU A 75 1.04 -11.02 8.45
CA LEU A 75 2.42 -10.62 8.16
C LEU A 75 3.39 -11.71 8.64
N ALA A 76 3.68 -12.70 7.80
CA ALA A 76 4.64 -13.75 8.12
C ALA A 76 6.06 -13.15 8.27
N GLY A 77 6.81 -13.58 9.29
CA GLY A 77 8.12 -13.01 9.63
C GLY A 77 8.07 -11.72 10.44
N ALA A 78 6.88 -11.18 10.71
CA ALA A 78 6.68 -10.03 11.60
C ALA A 78 6.41 -10.46 13.04
N GLU A 79 6.56 -9.51 13.97
CA GLU A 79 6.16 -9.70 15.36
C GLU A 79 4.64 -9.89 15.50
N LYS A 80 4.22 -10.61 16.54
CA LYS A 80 2.79 -10.83 16.78
C LYS A 80 2.10 -9.51 17.08
N GLY A 81 1.07 -9.18 16.30
CA GLY A 81 0.31 -7.93 16.45
C GLY A 81 0.84 -6.78 15.59
N ALA A 82 1.87 -7.05 14.78
CA ALA A 82 2.37 -6.18 13.72
C ALA A 82 1.27 -5.54 12.87
N LYS A 83 1.45 -4.27 12.52
CA LYS A 83 0.56 -3.53 11.62
C LYS A 83 1.34 -2.81 10.55
N ILE A 84 0.67 -2.56 9.42
CA ILE A 84 1.20 -1.71 8.36
C ILE A 84 0.93 -0.26 8.77
N GLY A 85 2.00 0.52 8.94
CA GLY A 85 1.87 1.90 9.41
C GLY A 85 2.29 2.96 8.39
N LEU A 86 3.07 2.58 7.36
CA LEU A 86 3.35 3.42 6.19
C LEU A 86 3.13 2.63 4.89
N TRP A 87 2.38 3.21 3.98
CA TRP A 87 2.17 2.75 2.62
C TRP A 87 2.89 3.67 1.64
N VAL A 88 3.90 3.13 0.97
CA VAL A 88 4.64 3.83 -0.08
C VAL A 88 4.15 3.34 -1.45
N ASP A 89 3.48 4.23 -2.18
CA ASP A 89 2.96 3.97 -3.52
C ASP A 89 3.92 4.52 -4.56
N LEU A 90 4.56 3.60 -5.31
CA LEU A 90 5.58 3.94 -6.30
C LEU A 90 5.01 4.20 -7.71
N THR A 91 3.69 4.05 -7.88
CA THR A 91 3.06 4.18 -9.20
C THR A 91 3.04 5.63 -9.68
N LYS A 92 3.11 5.83 -11.00
CA LYS A 92 3.00 7.17 -11.63
C LYS A 92 1.55 7.65 -11.81
N THR A 93 0.57 6.97 -11.24
CA THR A 93 -0.85 7.23 -11.49
C THR A 93 -1.69 7.01 -10.25
N ASN A 94 -2.79 7.75 -10.13
CA ASN A 94 -3.75 7.62 -9.02
C ASN A 94 -5.02 6.89 -9.47
N ARG A 95 -4.99 6.16 -10.58
CA ARG A 95 -6.20 5.53 -11.16
C ARG A 95 -6.56 4.17 -10.57
N TYR A 96 -5.68 3.57 -9.77
CA TYR A 96 -5.82 2.18 -9.37
C TYR A 96 -6.63 2.00 -8.10
N TYR A 97 -6.40 2.82 -7.08
CA TYR A 97 -7.14 2.80 -5.83
C TYR A 97 -7.10 4.19 -5.17
N SER A 98 -7.98 4.42 -4.19
CA SER A 98 -8.00 5.67 -3.44
C SER A 98 -7.03 5.60 -2.26
N HIS A 99 -6.16 6.60 -2.11
CA HIS A 99 -5.28 6.72 -0.94
C HIS A 99 -6.07 6.80 0.38
N LYS A 100 -7.29 7.33 0.33
CA LYS A 100 -8.18 7.40 1.50
C LYS A 100 -8.56 6.03 2.04
N GLU A 101 -8.62 4.99 1.21
CA GLU A 101 -8.84 3.62 1.69
C GLU A 101 -7.69 3.14 2.57
N VAL A 102 -6.46 3.50 2.21
CA VAL A 102 -5.27 3.21 3.02
C VAL A 102 -5.31 3.99 4.33
N GLU A 103 -5.61 5.28 4.27
CA GLU A 103 -5.64 6.17 5.45
C GLU A 103 -6.75 5.76 6.45
N ARG A 104 -7.90 5.25 5.99
CA ARG A 104 -8.95 4.68 6.84
C ARG A 104 -8.45 3.55 7.74
N HIS A 105 -7.37 2.87 7.37
CA HIS A 105 -6.76 1.81 8.17
C HIS A 105 -5.72 2.32 9.18
N ASN A 106 -5.67 3.64 9.45
CA ASN A 106 -4.64 4.31 10.26
C ASN A 106 -3.22 4.07 9.71
N CYS A 107 -3.10 4.00 8.39
CA CYS A 107 -1.83 3.83 7.69
C CYS A 107 -1.50 5.14 6.96
N LEU A 108 -0.29 5.67 7.18
CA LEU A 108 0.17 6.84 6.45
C LEU A 108 0.37 6.49 4.98
N TYR A 109 0.01 7.39 4.08
CA TYR A 109 0.19 7.19 2.64
C TYR A 109 1.23 8.16 2.08
N LYS A 110 2.22 7.64 1.34
CA LYS A 110 3.23 8.43 0.63
C LYS A 110 3.28 8.01 -0.84
N LYS A 111 2.98 8.95 -1.74
CA LYS A 111 3.19 8.78 -3.18
C LYS A 111 4.62 9.15 -3.56
N LEU A 112 5.38 8.21 -4.12
CA LEU A 112 6.73 8.41 -4.63
C LEU A 112 6.81 7.87 -6.08
N PRO A 113 6.33 8.62 -7.08
CA PRO A 113 6.22 8.12 -8.44
C PRO A 113 7.61 7.79 -9.02
N LEU A 114 7.90 6.51 -9.24
CA LEU A 114 9.17 6.05 -9.81
C LEU A 114 9.06 5.76 -11.30
N GLN A 115 10.17 5.89 -12.02
CA GLN A 115 10.29 5.46 -13.41
C GLN A 115 9.99 3.95 -13.54
N GLY A 116 8.84 3.59 -14.13
CA GLY A 116 8.50 2.19 -14.43
C GLY A 116 9.24 1.62 -15.64
N HIS A 117 8.94 0.35 -15.97
CA HIS A 117 9.44 -0.38 -17.15
C HIS A 117 10.96 -0.62 -17.20
N GLY A 118 11.48 -1.41 -16.25
CA GLY A 118 12.86 -1.91 -16.29
C GLY A 118 13.95 -0.87 -16.02
N ALA A 119 13.57 0.37 -15.69
CA ALA A 119 14.50 1.38 -15.21
C ALA A 119 14.79 1.14 -13.72
N THR A 120 16.07 1.03 -13.37
CA THR A 120 16.48 1.06 -11.96
C THR A 120 16.22 2.46 -11.39
N PRO A 121 15.68 2.58 -10.16
CA PRO A 121 15.55 3.87 -9.51
C PRO A 121 16.88 4.62 -9.49
N THR A 122 16.82 5.93 -9.75
CA THR A 122 17.97 6.82 -9.66
C THR A 122 18.41 6.99 -8.21
N VAL A 123 19.65 7.43 -7.99
CA VAL A 123 20.17 7.74 -6.65
C VAL A 123 19.27 8.74 -5.91
N ALA A 124 18.71 9.72 -6.64
CA ALA A 124 17.79 10.70 -6.07
C ALA A 124 16.46 10.07 -5.63
N GLU A 125 15.87 9.21 -6.47
CA GLU A 125 14.64 8.47 -6.14
C GLU A 125 14.85 7.53 -4.94
N THR A 126 15.97 6.79 -4.92
CA THR A 126 16.34 5.94 -3.78
C THR A 126 16.51 6.78 -2.51
N LYS A 127 17.16 7.95 -2.61
CA LYS A 127 17.31 8.84 -1.46
C LYS A 127 15.96 9.31 -0.92
N ILE A 128 15.03 9.72 -1.79
CA ILE A 128 13.69 10.15 -1.39
C ILE A 128 12.94 9.01 -0.69
N PHE A 129 13.05 7.78 -1.19
CA PHE A 129 12.48 6.61 -0.54
C PHE A 129 13.08 6.39 0.85
N CYS A 130 14.41 6.38 0.97
CA CYS A 130 15.11 6.22 2.24
C CYS A 130 14.72 7.32 3.24
N ASP A 131 14.68 8.58 2.80
CA ASP A 131 14.32 9.73 3.65
C ASP A 131 12.88 9.58 4.19
N ALA A 132 11.92 9.15 3.34
CA ALA A 132 10.53 8.93 3.76
C ALA A 132 10.40 7.78 4.78
N VAL A 133 11.16 6.70 4.59
CA VAL A 133 11.23 5.58 5.53
C VAL A 133 11.85 6.02 6.86
N GLU A 134 12.97 6.75 6.82
CA GLU A 134 13.62 7.28 8.01
C GLU A 134 12.76 8.26 8.80
N GLU A 135 12.06 9.16 8.11
CA GLU A 135 11.13 10.12 8.71
C GLU A 135 10.04 9.40 9.50
N TYR A 136 9.46 8.36 8.90
CA TYR A 136 8.47 7.52 9.57
C TYR A 136 9.05 6.85 10.82
N LEU A 137 10.22 6.23 10.74
CA LEU A 137 10.86 5.58 11.90
C LEU A 137 11.16 6.56 13.03
N LYS A 138 11.55 7.80 12.73
CA LYS A 138 11.79 8.86 13.73
C LYS A 138 10.50 9.27 14.44
N CYS A 139 9.37 9.34 13.72
CA CYS A 139 8.06 9.68 14.28
C CYS A 139 7.46 8.56 15.15
N VAL A 140 7.87 7.32 14.95
CA VAL A 140 7.47 6.17 15.79
C VAL A 140 8.17 6.20 17.17
N CYS A 141 9.12 7.13 17.42
CA CYS A 141 9.60 7.44 18.76
C CYS A 141 8.55 8.23 19.58
N ILE A 142 7.84 7.49 20.44
CA ILE A 142 6.78 7.88 21.38
C ILE A 142 7.08 9.17 22.18
N PRO A 143 6.21 10.21 22.17
CA PRO A 143 6.23 11.31 23.14
C PRO A 143 5.81 10.88 24.56
N TRP A 144 6.51 11.38 25.57
CA TRP A 144 6.50 10.99 27.00
C TRP A 144 5.22 11.25 27.82
N TYR A 145 4.08 11.57 27.20
CA TYR A 145 2.83 11.87 27.92
C TYR A 145 1.66 11.01 27.46
N ASP A 146 1.74 9.73 27.79
CA ASP A 146 0.57 8.91 28.15
C ASP A 146 0.99 7.70 29.01
N VAL A 147 1.56 8.00 30.18
CA VAL A 147 2.19 7.00 31.07
C VAL A 147 1.18 6.12 31.83
N ASN A 148 -0.13 6.22 31.55
CA ASN A 148 -1.15 5.39 32.21
C ASN A 148 -2.10 4.62 31.27
N SER A 149 -2.02 4.78 29.93
CA SER A 149 -2.91 4.05 29.00
C SER A 149 -2.18 3.06 28.05
N LEU A 150 -0.85 3.03 28.03
CA LEU A 150 -0.10 2.33 26.97
C LEU A 150 0.88 1.25 27.43
N ILE A 151 0.65 0.64 28.59
CA ILE A 151 1.28 -0.65 28.94
C ILE A 151 0.37 -1.78 28.43
N ARG A 152 0.28 -1.97 27.09
CA ARG A 152 -0.21 -3.21 26.44
C ARG A 152 -0.16 -3.30 24.91
N ARG A 153 0.35 -2.30 24.17
CA ARG A 153 0.38 -2.37 22.70
C ARG A 153 1.81 -2.36 22.19
N GLY A 154 2.37 -3.55 22.00
CA GLY A 154 3.54 -3.73 21.14
C GLY A 154 3.17 -3.25 19.74
N PHE A 155 3.68 -2.09 19.36
CA PHE A 155 3.61 -1.56 18.01
C PHE A 155 4.89 -2.01 17.29
N GLY A 156 4.79 -3.12 16.57
CA GLY A 156 5.69 -3.43 15.46
C GLY A 156 5.07 -2.84 14.21
N ASP A 157 5.55 -1.68 13.78
CA ASP A 157 5.06 -1.03 12.56
C ASP A 157 5.90 -1.46 11.35
N PHE A 158 5.23 -1.72 10.23
CA PHE A 158 5.83 -2.20 8.98
C PHE A 158 5.52 -1.27 7.82
N PHE A 159 6.43 -1.25 6.86
CA PHE A 159 6.32 -0.59 5.57
C PHE A 159 5.62 -1.49 4.57
N ALA A 160 4.67 -0.92 3.85
CA ALA A 160 4.02 -1.50 2.69
C ALA A 160 4.57 -0.80 1.44
N CYS A 161 5.20 -1.54 0.53
CA CYS A 161 5.68 -1.01 -0.74
C CYS A 161 4.85 -1.57 -1.91
N ALA A 162 4.11 -0.68 -2.57
CA ALA A 162 3.38 -1.00 -3.79
C ALA A 162 4.25 -0.68 -5.01
N ASP A 163 4.88 -1.71 -5.58
CA ASP A 163 5.28 -1.88 -6.98
C ASP A 163 6.27 -3.04 -7.09
N TYR A 164 5.78 -4.21 -7.50
CA TYR A 164 6.62 -5.37 -7.88
C TYR A 164 6.67 -5.57 -9.40
N SER A 165 6.02 -4.70 -10.18
CA SER A 165 5.72 -4.91 -11.60
C SER A 165 6.80 -4.36 -12.55
N ALA A 166 7.85 -3.72 -12.01
CA ALA A 166 9.02 -3.31 -12.79
C ALA A 166 10.29 -4.15 -12.52
N ALA A 167 10.21 -5.19 -11.67
CA ALA A 167 11.38 -5.95 -11.20
C ALA A 167 11.63 -7.30 -11.90
N LEU A 168 10.88 -7.64 -12.96
CA LEU A 168 11.21 -8.71 -13.93
C LEU A 168 10.83 -8.31 -15.35
#